data_AF-D3S2Q1-F1
#
_entry.id   AF-D3S2Q1-F1
#
_cell.length_a   1.000
_cell.length_b   1.000
_cell.length_c   1.000
_cell.angle_alpha   90.00
_cell.angle_beta   90.00
_cell.angle_gamma   90.00
#
_symmetry.space_group_name_H-M   'P 1'
#
loop_
_entity.id
_entity.type
_entity.pdbx_description
1 polymer ?
#
loop_
_entity_poly.entity_id
_entity_poly.type
_entity_poly.pdbx_seq_one_letter_code
_entity_poly.pdbx_strand_id
1 'polypeptide(L)'
;MMCPHCKSIKTVKMGCYYTKSGERRQRYKCKSCGRTFVLNPIKPRNYPEEFKEMVVRAVVKEGVGIRQASRIFKLSPNTVTAWVREFSKKDLRNEIRSEKPVIELDEAWSFVKKKENEIWIWIALERNSRKIISYAIGDRSVDTFKKLWDGIGDEIKRKAIFYTDRWDAYNLIPYRQRIVRRGGTNHVERLFLTLRNDNPRFARKSIRFSKSSEMLEIQSNCGFITIIYQHYSDTTVGVLTTTLLFSIFSRTFLKFSRSTFAGIRSPKPQAFRTLDVISKTSLHDKPGYNSHILYIWLVLLCL
;
A
#
# COMPACT_ATOMS: atom_id res chain seq x y z
N MET A 1 -10.51 32.72 37.59
CA MET A 1 -10.76 31.93 36.36
C MET A 1 -10.74 30.46 36.72
N MET A 2 -11.58 29.63 36.10
CA MET A 2 -11.68 28.22 36.46
C MET A 2 -10.67 27.37 35.66
N CYS A 3 -9.95 26.48 36.34
CA CYS A 3 -9.02 25.57 35.68
C CYS A 3 -9.79 24.50 34.88
N PRO A 4 -9.53 24.31 33.57
CA PRO A 4 -10.23 23.30 32.77
C PRO A 4 -9.90 21.85 33.18
N HIS A 5 -8.84 21.61 33.94
CA HIS A 5 -8.42 20.27 34.32
C HIS A 5 -8.95 19.82 35.68
N CYS A 6 -9.01 20.72 36.67
CA CYS A 6 -9.39 20.38 38.05
C CYS A 6 -10.53 21.24 38.59
N LYS A 7 -11.10 22.14 37.77
CA LYS A 7 -12.19 23.07 38.12
C LYS A 7 -11.90 24.01 39.30
N SER A 8 -10.66 24.05 39.82
CA SER A 8 -10.26 25.00 40.85
C SER A 8 -10.23 26.45 40.34
N ILE A 9 -10.64 27.39 41.19
CA ILE A 9 -10.63 28.83 40.93
C ILE A 9 -9.25 29.45 41.19
N LYS A 10 -8.36 28.73 41.92
CA LYS A 10 -7.01 29.18 42.28
C LYS A 10 -6.09 29.20 41.06
N THR A 11 -6.23 30.21 40.20
CA THR A 11 -5.47 30.39 38.96
C THR A 11 -4.77 31.74 38.93
N VAL A 12 -3.55 31.77 38.41
CA VAL A 12 -2.72 32.99 38.28
C VAL A 12 -2.22 33.17 36.85
N LYS A 13 -1.97 34.42 36.44
CA LYS A 13 -1.35 34.74 35.15
C LYS A 13 0.11 34.26 35.15
N MET A 14 0.55 33.64 34.04
CA MET A 14 1.87 33.03 33.88
C MET A 14 2.46 33.42 32.52
N GLY A 15 2.81 34.71 32.37
CA GLY A 15 3.35 35.25 31.12
C GLY A 15 2.38 35.18 29.93
N CYS A 16 2.87 35.55 28.75
CA CYS A 16 2.09 35.50 27.50
C CYS A 16 2.92 34.88 26.37
N TYR A 17 2.28 34.59 25.25
CA TYR A 17 2.94 34.26 23.99
C TYR A 17 2.22 34.96 22.84
N TYR A 18 2.94 35.13 21.73
CA TYR A 18 2.38 35.67 20.51
C TYR A 18 2.15 34.53 19.52
N THR A 19 1.00 34.53 18.85
CA THR A 19 0.72 33.59 17.76
C THR A 19 1.48 34.01 16.51
N LYS A 20 1.51 33.15 15.47
CA LYS A 20 2.06 33.52 14.16
C LYS A 20 1.31 34.67 13.49
N SER A 21 0.04 34.90 13.86
CA SER A 21 -0.75 36.04 13.40
C SER A 21 -0.50 37.31 14.23
N GLY A 22 0.45 37.29 15.17
CA GLY A 22 0.77 38.43 16.05
C GLY A 22 -0.17 38.60 17.24
N GLU A 23 -1.14 37.70 17.45
CA GLU A 23 -2.10 37.80 18.53
C GLU A 23 -1.44 37.46 19.88
N ARG A 24 -1.54 38.36 20.85
CA ARG A 24 -1.04 38.13 22.21
C ARG A 24 -2.02 37.25 22.98
N ARG A 25 -1.58 36.07 23.43
CA ARG A 25 -2.38 35.15 24.25
C ARG A 25 -1.80 34.97 25.64
N GLN A 26 -2.69 35.06 26.64
CA GLN A 26 -2.36 34.95 28.05
C GLN A 26 -2.28 33.49 28.49
N ARG A 27 -1.20 33.09 29.15
CA ARG A 27 -1.07 31.80 29.83
C ARG A 27 -1.48 31.93 31.29
N TYR A 28 -2.13 30.90 31.83
CA TYR A 28 -2.53 30.81 33.23
C TYR A 28 -1.96 29.54 33.85
N LYS A 29 -1.61 29.59 35.14
CA LYS A 29 -1.19 28.44 35.94
C LYS A 29 -2.20 28.20 37.06
N CYS A 30 -2.67 26.98 37.21
CA CYS A 30 -3.48 26.60 38.36
C CYS A 30 -2.58 26.30 39.57
N LYS A 31 -2.84 26.94 40.71
CA LYS A 31 -2.14 26.68 41.97
C LYS A 31 -2.58 25.38 42.65
N SER A 32 -3.77 24.86 42.35
CA SER A 32 -4.24 23.59 42.92
C SER A 32 -3.62 22.36 42.25
N CYS A 33 -3.60 22.31 40.91
CA CYS A 33 -3.06 21.14 40.17
C CYS A 33 -1.71 21.40 39.49
N GLY A 34 -1.14 22.60 39.62
CA GLY A 34 0.14 22.99 39.02
C GLY A 34 0.13 23.18 37.50
N ARG A 35 -0.91 22.74 36.79
CA ARG A 35 -0.98 22.77 35.31
C ARG A 35 -1.15 24.17 34.75
N THR A 36 -0.55 24.41 33.60
CA THR A 36 -0.71 25.62 32.78
C THR A 36 -1.74 25.41 31.67
N PHE A 37 -2.54 26.44 31.39
CA PHE A 37 -3.56 26.42 30.33
C PHE A 37 -3.79 27.82 29.72
N VAL A 38 -4.52 27.85 28.60
CA VAL A 38 -4.95 29.05 27.88
C VAL A 38 -6.47 28.93 27.71
N LEU A 39 -7.22 30.03 27.89
CA LEU A 39 -8.70 29.99 27.84
C LEU A 39 -9.23 29.63 26.45
N ASN A 40 -8.62 30.21 25.41
CA ASN A 40 -8.93 29.90 24.02
C ASN A 40 -7.70 29.20 23.42
N PRO A 41 -7.54 27.87 23.60
CA PRO A 41 -6.46 27.16 22.94
C PRO A 41 -6.68 27.22 21.42
N ILE A 42 -5.61 27.43 20.66
CA ILE A 42 -5.66 27.24 19.20
C ILE A 42 -5.87 25.75 18.99
N LYS A 43 -7.05 25.36 18.48
CA LYS A 43 -7.31 23.97 18.13
C LYS A 43 -6.29 23.54 17.07
N PRO A 44 -5.71 22.33 17.18
CA PRO A 44 -4.94 21.76 16.08
C PRO A 44 -5.77 21.84 14.81
N ARG A 45 -5.13 22.19 13.69
CA ARG A 45 -5.80 22.20 12.40
C ARG A 45 -6.24 20.77 12.11
N ASN A 46 -7.55 20.53 12.15
CA ASN A 46 -8.10 19.21 11.90
C ASN A 46 -8.21 19.03 10.38
N TYR A 47 -7.37 18.18 9.83
CA TYR A 47 -7.40 17.86 8.40
C TYR A 47 -8.32 16.65 8.20
N PRO A 48 -9.16 16.64 7.15
CA PRO A 48 -9.91 15.44 6.78
C PRO A 48 -8.96 14.25 6.57
N GLU A 49 -9.37 13.05 6.98
CA GLU A 49 -8.51 11.86 6.87
C GLU A 49 -8.15 11.56 5.40
N GLU A 50 -9.10 11.73 4.48
CA GLU A 50 -8.87 11.59 3.03
C GLU A 50 -7.74 12.51 2.53
N PHE A 51 -7.67 13.74 3.04
CA PHE A 51 -6.61 14.67 2.68
C PHE A 51 -5.25 14.22 3.22
N LYS A 52 -5.21 13.75 4.47
CA LYS A 52 -4.00 13.18 5.09
C LYS A 52 -3.52 11.97 4.30
N GLU A 53 -4.42 11.07 3.92
CA GLU A 53 -4.10 9.91 3.09
C GLU A 53 -3.57 10.29 1.71
N MET A 54 -4.16 11.30 1.05
CA MET A 54 -3.65 11.82 -0.22
C MET A 54 -2.21 12.34 -0.10
N VAL A 55 -1.93 13.13 0.95
CA VAL A 55 -0.57 13.65 1.18
C VAL A 55 0.43 12.53 1.46
N VAL A 56 0.06 11.56 2.29
CA VAL A 56 0.92 10.41 2.60
C VAL A 56 1.16 9.57 1.35
N ARG A 57 0.12 9.28 0.56
CA ARG A 57 0.23 8.53 -0.70
C ARG A 57 1.17 9.22 -1.68
N ALA A 58 1.06 10.54 -1.85
CA ALA A 58 1.98 11.28 -2.71
C ALA A 58 3.45 11.13 -2.29
N VAL A 59 3.74 11.14 -0.99
CA VAL A 59 5.11 11.00 -0.49
C VAL A 59 5.62 9.56 -0.61
N VAL A 60 4.78 8.60 -0.28
CA VAL A 60 5.15 7.18 -0.14
C VAL A 60 5.16 6.46 -1.49
N LYS A 61 4.08 6.62 -2.26
CA LYS A 61 3.83 5.91 -3.51
C LYS A 61 4.44 6.64 -4.70
N GLU A 62 4.20 7.94 -4.79
CA GLU A 62 4.65 8.74 -5.94
C GLU A 62 6.08 9.29 -5.74
N GLY A 63 6.75 8.91 -4.64
CA GLY A 63 8.12 9.30 -4.35
C GLY A 63 8.33 10.81 -4.13
N VAL A 64 7.26 11.58 -3.86
CA VAL A 64 7.34 13.03 -3.67
C VAL A 64 8.15 13.34 -2.41
N GLY A 65 9.20 14.16 -2.54
CA GLY A 65 10.01 14.54 -1.38
C GLY A 65 9.20 15.34 -0.34
N ILE A 66 9.47 15.16 0.95
CA ILE A 66 8.75 15.85 2.06
C ILE A 66 8.66 17.37 1.84
N ARG A 67 9.77 18.01 1.41
CA ARG A 67 9.78 19.45 1.11
C ARG A 67 8.98 19.82 -0.13
N GLN A 68 8.92 18.92 -1.12
CA GLN A 68 8.11 19.11 -2.32
C GLN A 68 6.62 18.97 -1.96
N ALA A 69 6.24 17.94 -1.19
CA ALA A 69 4.89 17.77 -0.66
C ALA A 69 4.46 18.98 0.18
N SER A 70 5.36 19.51 1.02
CA SER A 70 5.13 20.75 1.78
C SER A 70 4.78 21.95 0.87
N ARG A 71 5.47 22.10 -0.28
CA ARG A 71 5.19 23.17 -1.25
C ARG A 71 3.89 22.97 -2.02
N ILE A 72 3.58 21.72 -2.39
CA ILE A 72 2.38 21.33 -3.14
C ILE A 72 1.14 21.50 -2.26
N PHE A 73 1.13 20.86 -1.10
CA PHE A 73 -0.03 20.81 -0.21
C PHE A 73 -0.10 21.97 0.78
N LYS A 74 0.86 22.92 0.72
CA LYS A 74 0.97 24.08 1.63
C LYS A 74 0.97 23.69 3.11
N LEU A 75 1.66 22.58 3.42
CA LEU A 75 1.82 22.05 4.76
C LEU A 75 3.21 22.33 5.31
N SER A 76 3.35 22.36 6.63
CA SER A 76 4.69 22.38 7.22
C SER A 76 5.40 21.04 6.95
N PRO A 77 6.72 21.03 6.68
CA PRO A 77 7.47 19.79 6.51
C PRO A 77 7.35 18.83 7.71
N ASN A 78 7.20 19.39 8.91
CA ASN A 78 7.04 18.62 10.14
C ASN A 78 5.69 17.89 10.17
N THR A 79 4.62 18.52 9.69
CA THR A 79 3.29 17.90 9.58
C THR A 79 3.33 16.71 8.62
N VAL A 80 3.91 16.90 7.43
CA VAL A 80 4.07 15.82 6.44
C VAL A 80 4.89 14.66 7.03
N THR A 81 6.00 14.98 7.71
CA THR A 81 6.84 13.96 8.35
C THR A 81 6.07 13.20 9.44
N ALA A 82 5.29 13.90 10.26
CA ALA A 82 4.48 13.28 11.32
C ALA A 82 3.45 12.31 10.74
N TRP A 83 2.74 12.68 9.68
CA TRP A 83 1.76 11.80 9.04
C TRP A 83 2.39 10.58 8.38
N VAL A 84 3.56 10.74 7.75
CA VAL A 84 4.30 9.60 7.17
C VAL A 84 4.77 8.64 8.28
N ARG A 85 5.26 9.15 9.41
CA ARG A 85 5.63 8.33 10.58
C ARG A 85 4.45 7.62 11.21
N GLU A 86 3.27 8.24 11.19
CA GLU A 86 2.05 7.64 11.70
C GLU A 86 1.59 6.51 10.77
N PHE A 87 1.64 6.75 9.45
CA PHE A 87 1.31 5.73 8.45
C PHE A 87 2.25 4.53 8.52
N SER A 88 3.56 4.73 8.73
CA SER A 88 4.52 3.63 8.84
C SER A 88 4.31 2.71 10.04
N LYS A 89 3.47 3.11 11.00
CA LYS A 89 3.11 2.29 12.17
C LYS A 89 1.91 1.39 11.91
N LYS A 90 1.22 1.53 10.77
CA LYS A 90 0.11 0.63 10.42
C LYS A 90 0.68 -0.79 10.30
N ASP A 91 -0.01 -1.74 10.93
CA ASP A 91 0.49 -3.10 11.03
C ASP A 91 0.51 -3.75 9.64
N LEU A 92 1.63 -4.40 9.32
CA LEU A 92 1.86 -5.13 8.08
C LEU A 92 1.45 -6.60 8.22
N ARG A 93 1.21 -7.07 9.45
CA ARG A 93 0.89 -8.46 9.76
C ARG A 93 -0.44 -8.82 9.14
N ASN A 94 -0.37 -9.67 8.13
CA ASN A 94 -1.53 -10.28 7.51
C ASN A 94 -1.52 -11.77 7.82
N GLU A 95 -2.62 -12.26 8.40
CA GLU A 95 -2.78 -13.71 8.61
C GLU A 95 -2.75 -14.44 7.26
N ILE A 96 -1.93 -15.50 7.21
CA ILE A 96 -1.91 -16.46 6.12
C ILE A 96 -2.72 -17.67 6.57
N ARG A 97 -3.77 -17.98 5.82
CA ARG A 97 -4.65 -19.14 6.08
C ARG A 97 -4.29 -20.37 5.25
N SER A 98 -3.17 -20.35 4.55
CA SER A 98 -2.73 -21.46 3.68
C SER A 98 -2.16 -22.61 4.51
N GLU A 99 -2.59 -23.84 4.21
CA GLU A 99 -2.10 -25.05 4.88
C GLU A 99 -0.61 -25.33 4.60
N LYS A 100 -0.12 -24.95 3.41
CA LYS A 100 1.27 -25.11 2.97
C LYS A 100 1.74 -23.84 2.25
N PRO A 101 2.15 -22.79 2.99
CA PRO A 101 2.58 -21.54 2.38
C PRO A 101 3.91 -21.72 1.63
N VAL A 102 3.99 -21.12 0.44
CA VAL A 102 5.23 -21.04 -0.33
C VAL A 102 5.80 -19.64 -0.15
N ILE A 103 7.02 -19.56 0.37
CA ILE A 103 7.64 -18.29 0.77
C ILE A 103 8.89 -18.07 -0.06
N GLU A 104 9.03 -16.88 -0.61
CA GLU A 104 10.24 -16.43 -1.28
C GLU A 104 11.02 -15.51 -0.35
N LEU A 105 12.31 -15.79 -0.19
CA LEU A 105 13.25 -14.98 0.57
C LEU A 105 14.28 -14.41 -0.40
N ASP A 106 14.45 -13.10 -0.36
CA ASP A 106 15.46 -12.40 -1.13
C ASP A 106 15.81 -11.07 -0.43
N GLU A 107 16.92 -10.49 -0.84
CA GLU A 107 17.47 -9.27 -0.28
C GLU A 107 17.75 -8.20 -1.34
N ALA A 108 17.57 -6.93 -0.95
CA ALA A 108 17.97 -5.80 -1.77
C ALA A 108 18.79 -4.81 -0.95
N TRP A 109 19.90 -4.35 -1.52
CA TRP A 109 20.69 -3.28 -0.93
C TRP A 109 20.18 -1.90 -1.38
N SER A 110 20.34 -0.93 -0.49
CA SER A 110 20.19 0.51 -0.66
C SER A 110 21.30 1.21 0.13
N PHE A 111 21.28 2.54 0.24
CA PHE A 111 22.30 3.28 0.98
C PHE A 111 21.75 4.53 1.69
N VAL A 112 22.41 4.93 2.78
CA VAL A 112 22.05 6.12 3.57
C VAL A 112 23.18 7.14 3.58
N LYS A 113 22.85 8.37 3.18
CA LYS A 113 23.78 9.50 2.95
C LYS A 113 24.78 9.28 1.81
N LYS A 114 25.55 8.21 1.86
CA LYS A 114 26.63 7.87 0.92
C LYS A 114 26.62 6.38 0.63
N LYS A 115 27.19 5.96 -0.51
CA LYS A 115 27.09 4.57 -0.99
C LYS A 115 27.83 3.57 -0.11
N GLU A 116 28.87 4.02 0.56
CA GLU A 116 29.67 3.20 1.50
C GLU A 116 28.85 2.79 2.73
N ASN A 117 27.74 3.48 3.01
CA ASN A 117 26.80 3.13 4.07
C ASN A 117 25.66 2.28 3.47
N GLU A 118 26.00 1.08 3.04
CA GLU A 118 25.04 0.11 2.52
C GLU A 118 24.08 -0.35 3.61
N ILE A 119 22.81 -0.50 3.22
CA ILE A 119 21.77 -1.08 4.06
C ILE A 119 21.04 -2.12 3.24
N TRP A 120 20.88 -3.30 3.82
CA TRP A 120 20.21 -4.43 3.22
C TRP A 120 18.79 -4.56 3.78
N ILE A 121 17.86 -4.80 2.87
CA ILE A 121 16.45 -4.99 3.12
C ILE A 121 16.15 -6.43 2.75
N TRP A 122 15.86 -7.23 3.76
CA TRP A 122 15.51 -8.64 3.63
C TRP A 122 13.99 -8.78 3.69
N ILE A 123 13.41 -9.61 2.82
CA ILE A 123 11.96 -9.81 2.77
C ILE A 123 11.62 -11.29 2.72
N ALA A 124 10.55 -11.67 3.43
CA ALA A 124 9.85 -12.93 3.29
C ALA A 124 8.47 -12.68 2.68
N LEU A 125 8.25 -13.14 1.46
CA LEU A 125 7.01 -12.92 0.69
C LEU A 125 6.29 -14.25 0.47
N GLU A 126 5.00 -14.32 0.78
CA GLU A 126 4.19 -15.48 0.39
C GLU A 126 3.81 -15.38 -1.10
N ARG A 127 4.12 -16.43 -1.86
CA ARG A 127 4.06 -16.45 -3.32
C ARG A 127 2.65 -16.24 -3.89
N ASN A 128 1.61 -16.78 -3.25
CA ASN A 128 0.26 -16.81 -3.81
C ASN A 128 -0.49 -15.50 -3.52
N SER A 129 -0.57 -15.15 -2.25
CA SER A 129 -1.22 -13.97 -1.69
C SER A 129 -0.43 -12.69 -1.86
N ARG A 130 0.88 -12.77 -2.18
CA ARG A 130 1.79 -11.62 -2.31
C ARG A 130 1.92 -10.81 -1.03
N LYS A 131 1.59 -11.41 0.11
CA LYS A 131 1.71 -10.80 1.42
C LYS A 131 3.14 -10.90 1.91
N ILE A 132 3.66 -9.78 2.41
CA ILE A 132 4.94 -9.77 3.13
C ILE A 132 4.67 -10.34 4.52
N ILE A 133 5.36 -11.43 4.85
CA ILE A 133 5.25 -12.14 6.13
C ILE A 133 6.10 -11.45 7.18
N SER A 134 7.34 -11.14 6.79
CA SER A 134 8.37 -10.55 7.63
C SER A 134 9.34 -9.79 6.74
N TYR A 135 10.00 -8.78 7.30
CA TYR A 135 11.12 -8.10 6.68
C TYR A 135 12.13 -7.71 7.76
N ALA A 136 13.38 -7.54 7.39
CA ALA A 136 14.42 -7.03 8.28
C ALA A 136 15.30 -6.02 7.54
N ILE A 137 15.70 -4.96 8.25
CA ILE A 137 16.59 -3.93 7.73
C ILE A 137 17.86 -3.95 8.55
N GLY A 138 19.01 -4.02 7.88
CA GLY A 138 20.31 -4.10 8.55
C GLY A 138 21.44 -4.25 7.55
N ASP A 139 22.36 -5.14 7.85
CA ASP A 139 23.47 -5.52 6.98
C ASP A 139 23.18 -6.84 6.26
N ARG A 140 24.16 -7.34 5.51
CA ARG A 140 24.06 -8.64 4.82
C ARG A 140 24.45 -9.83 5.73
N SER A 141 24.47 -9.64 7.04
CA SER A 141 24.93 -10.68 7.98
C SER A 141 23.85 -11.73 8.27
N VAL A 142 24.30 -12.85 8.83
CA VAL A 142 23.43 -13.90 9.36
C VAL A 142 22.54 -13.37 10.50
N ASP A 143 23.01 -12.39 11.28
CA ASP A 143 22.24 -11.84 12.40
C ASP A 143 21.06 -11.00 11.93
N THR A 144 21.20 -10.25 10.82
CA THR A 144 20.06 -9.58 10.20
C THR A 144 19.07 -10.58 9.61
N PHE A 145 19.55 -11.70 9.04
CA PHE A 145 18.66 -12.77 8.60
C PHE A 145 17.93 -13.45 9.78
N LYS A 146 18.57 -13.64 10.96
CA LYS A 146 17.86 -14.14 12.15
C LYS A 146 16.70 -13.24 12.55
N LYS A 147 16.86 -11.91 12.50
CA LYS A 147 15.74 -10.97 12.75
C LYS A 147 14.58 -11.18 11.79
N LEU A 148 14.86 -11.41 10.50
CA LEU A 148 13.85 -11.76 9.51
C LEU A 148 13.14 -13.06 9.90
N TRP A 149 13.93 -14.09 10.20
CA TRP A 149 13.47 -15.44 10.54
C TRP A 149 12.61 -15.45 11.80
N ASP A 150 13.02 -14.75 12.86
CA ASP A 150 12.28 -14.62 14.11
C ASP A 150 10.95 -13.89 13.92
N GLY A 151 10.87 -12.97 12.95
CA GLY A 151 9.62 -12.33 12.56
C GLY A 151 8.63 -13.26 11.85
N ILE A 152 9.07 -14.41 11.34
CA ILE A 152 8.17 -15.43 10.77
C ILE A 152 7.59 -16.27 11.91
N GLY A 153 6.26 -16.41 11.97
CA GLY A 153 5.61 -17.21 13.01
C GLY A 153 5.99 -18.69 12.94
N ASP A 154 6.11 -19.34 14.10
CA ASP A 154 6.58 -20.73 14.19
C ASP A 154 5.63 -21.75 13.54
N GLU A 155 4.33 -21.42 13.44
CA GLU A 155 3.38 -22.21 12.66
C GLU A 155 3.75 -22.21 11.16
N ILE A 156 4.08 -21.03 10.62
CA ILE A 156 4.48 -20.87 9.22
C ILE A 156 5.80 -21.60 8.99
N LYS A 157 6.81 -21.42 9.87
CA LYS A 157 8.11 -22.10 9.76
C LYS A 157 7.97 -23.62 9.66
N ARG A 158 7.03 -24.23 10.40
CA ARG A 158 6.82 -25.69 10.38
C ARG A 158 6.19 -26.20 9.09
N LYS A 159 5.33 -25.40 8.45
CA LYS A 159 4.51 -25.83 7.30
C LYS A 159 5.05 -25.34 5.95
N ALA A 160 5.85 -24.27 5.94
CA ALA A 160 6.24 -23.58 4.73
C ALA A 160 7.33 -24.29 3.91
N ILE A 161 7.35 -23.98 2.62
CA ILE A 161 8.47 -24.23 1.72
C ILE A 161 9.09 -22.88 1.38
N PHE A 162 10.42 -22.76 1.56
CA PHE A 162 11.17 -21.54 1.32
C PHE A 162 11.98 -21.63 0.03
N TYR A 163 11.76 -20.68 -0.88
CA TYR A 163 12.58 -20.43 -2.04
C TYR A 163 13.60 -19.36 -1.71
N THR A 164 14.88 -19.68 -1.90
CA THR A 164 15.98 -18.77 -1.61
C THR A 164 17.03 -18.83 -2.70
N ASP A 165 17.89 -17.81 -2.68
CA ASP A 165 19.14 -17.82 -3.43
C ASP A 165 20.20 -18.70 -2.73
N ARG A 166 21.40 -18.76 -3.31
CA ARG A 166 22.54 -19.56 -2.82
C ARG A 166 23.33 -18.88 -1.69
N TRP A 167 22.74 -17.90 -1.01
CA TRP A 167 23.44 -17.17 0.05
C TRP A 167 23.54 -17.97 1.35
N ASP A 168 24.69 -17.91 2.01
CA ASP A 168 25.01 -18.76 3.17
C ASP A 168 24.12 -18.51 4.38
N ALA A 169 23.62 -17.28 4.56
CA ALA A 169 22.72 -16.98 5.69
C ALA A 169 21.44 -17.85 5.67
N TYR A 170 20.99 -18.28 4.48
CA TYR A 170 19.83 -19.16 4.33
C TYR A 170 20.10 -20.61 4.74
N ASN A 171 21.33 -20.98 5.10
CA ASN A 171 21.65 -22.32 5.62
C ASN A 171 21.01 -22.58 7.00
N LEU A 172 20.51 -21.54 7.68
CA LEU A 172 19.72 -21.70 8.91
C LEU A 172 18.32 -22.32 8.68
N ILE A 173 17.83 -22.30 7.44
CA ILE A 173 16.54 -22.90 7.08
C ILE A 173 16.73 -24.43 6.99
N PRO A 174 15.83 -25.24 7.56
CA PRO A 174 15.91 -26.69 7.43
C PRO A 174 16.00 -27.14 5.97
N TYR A 175 16.97 -27.99 5.65
CA TYR A 175 17.27 -28.42 4.28
C TYR A 175 16.04 -28.95 3.53
N ARG A 176 15.17 -29.73 4.21
CA ARG A 176 13.94 -30.29 3.62
C ARG A 176 12.90 -29.24 3.21
N GLN A 177 12.96 -28.05 3.80
CA GLN A 177 12.04 -26.95 3.52
C GLN A 177 12.64 -25.92 2.56
N ARG A 178 13.95 -25.99 2.27
CA ARG A 178 14.65 -25.02 1.42
C ARG A 178 14.79 -25.53 -0.01
N ILE A 179 14.30 -24.73 -0.97
CA ILE A 179 14.45 -24.97 -2.39
C ILE A 179 15.28 -23.85 -3.00
N VAL A 180 16.42 -24.23 -3.60
CA VAL A 180 17.28 -23.30 -4.33
C VAL A 180 17.10 -23.55 -5.81
N ARG A 181 16.41 -22.64 -6.50
CA ARG A 181 16.13 -22.75 -7.93
C ARG A 181 16.21 -21.38 -8.60
N ARG A 182 16.84 -21.33 -9.78
CA ARG A 182 16.84 -20.12 -10.61
C ARG A 182 15.40 -19.71 -10.96
N GLY A 183 15.06 -18.45 -10.71
CA GLY A 183 13.72 -17.92 -10.88
C GLY A 183 12.73 -18.32 -9.78
N GLY A 184 13.21 -18.89 -8.67
CA GLY A 184 12.42 -19.21 -7.49
C GLY A 184 12.01 -17.99 -6.66
N THR A 185 12.63 -16.84 -6.89
CA THR A 185 12.47 -15.59 -6.13
C THR A 185 11.93 -14.44 -6.99
N ASN A 186 11.44 -14.75 -8.21
CA ASN A 186 10.97 -13.77 -9.20
C ASN A 186 9.92 -12.78 -8.65
N HIS A 187 9.14 -13.18 -7.66
CA HIS A 187 8.09 -12.32 -7.12
C HIS A 187 8.64 -11.31 -6.13
N VAL A 188 9.61 -11.69 -5.31
CA VAL A 188 10.34 -10.73 -4.47
C VAL A 188 11.19 -9.81 -5.34
N GLU A 189 11.84 -10.33 -6.39
CA GLU A 189 12.57 -9.50 -7.35
C GLU A 189 11.65 -8.44 -7.99
N ARG A 190 10.45 -8.85 -8.43
CA ARG A 190 9.43 -7.94 -8.97
C ARG A 190 8.96 -6.93 -7.92
N LEU A 191 8.76 -7.34 -6.68
CA LEU A 191 8.40 -6.45 -5.58
C LEU A 191 9.47 -5.37 -5.37
N PHE A 192 10.75 -5.76 -5.34
CA PHE A 192 11.84 -4.80 -5.27
C PHE A 192 11.91 -3.89 -6.50
N LEU A 193 11.60 -4.39 -7.70
CA LEU A 193 11.51 -3.56 -8.89
C LEU A 193 10.42 -2.49 -8.76
N THR A 194 9.23 -2.86 -8.31
CA THR A 194 8.13 -1.92 -8.05
C THR A 194 8.53 -0.87 -7.02
N LEU A 195 9.12 -1.29 -5.89
CA LEU A 195 9.62 -0.35 -4.88
C LEU A 195 10.61 0.68 -5.43
N ARG A 196 11.50 0.24 -6.33
CA ARG A 196 12.50 1.11 -6.96
C ARG A 196 11.89 2.09 -7.97
N ASN A 197 10.85 1.67 -8.68
CA ASN A 197 10.16 2.51 -9.66
C ASN A 197 9.31 3.57 -8.98
N ASP A 198 8.52 3.17 -7.98
CA ASP A 198 7.60 4.03 -7.26
C ASP A 198 8.35 5.02 -6.35
N ASN A 199 9.42 4.55 -5.71
CA ASN A 199 10.22 5.36 -4.83
C ASN A 199 11.68 5.44 -5.31
N PRO A 200 12.08 6.57 -5.93
CA PRO A 200 13.42 6.80 -6.47
C PRO A 200 14.56 6.68 -5.45
N ARG A 201 14.24 6.61 -4.15
CA ARG A 201 15.21 6.45 -3.06
C ARG A 201 15.78 5.05 -2.94
N PHE A 202 15.07 4.04 -3.45
CA PHE A 202 15.58 2.68 -3.53
C PHE A 202 16.30 2.41 -4.85
N ALA A 203 16.29 3.35 -5.80
CA ALA A 203 16.96 3.21 -7.07
C ALA A 203 18.49 3.21 -6.89
N ARG A 204 19.17 2.22 -7.51
CA ARG A 204 20.62 1.97 -7.37
C ARG A 204 21.51 3.12 -7.86
N LYS A 205 21.02 3.94 -8.79
CA LYS A 205 21.77 5.06 -9.42
C LYS A 205 20.94 6.35 -9.39
N SER A 206 20.66 6.88 -8.19
CA SER A 206 19.98 8.16 -8.06
C SER A 206 20.67 9.08 -7.04
N ILE A 207 20.54 10.40 -7.26
CA ILE A 207 20.95 11.43 -6.29
C ILE A 207 19.97 11.55 -5.12
N ARG A 208 18.83 10.84 -5.17
CA ARG A 208 17.78 10.89 -4.17
C ARG A 208 18.00 9.75 -3.20
N PHE A 209 18.70 9.99 -2.10
CA PHE A 209 18.95 8.98 -1.06
C PHE A 209 18.30 9.35 0.28
N SER A 210 18.21 8.37 1.18
CA SER A 210 17.75 8.59 2.55
C SER A 210 18.87 9.21 3.39
N LYS A 211 18.53 10.24 4.18
CA LYS A 211 19.49 10.99 5.00
C LYS A 211 19.72 10.36 6.38
N SER A 212 18.81 9.50 6.82
CA SER A 212 18.91 8.76 8.08
C SER A 212 18.38 7.34 7.89
N SER A 213 18.85 6.42 8.73
CA SER A 213 18.37 5.04 8.81
C SER A 213 16.90 4.98 9.21
N GLU A 214 16.50 5.77 10.21
CA GLU A 214 15.10 5.89 10.66
C GLU A 214 14.17 6.24 9.48
N MET A 215 14.56 7.19 8.64
CA MET A 215 13.74 7.57 7.48
C MET A 215 13.73 6.52 6.38
N LEU A 216 14.82 5.76 6.22
CA LEU A 216 14.83 4.63 5.29
C LEU A 216 13.87 3.54 5.78
N GLU A 217 13.92 3.20 7.06
CA GLU A 217 13.02 2.21 7.67
C GLU A 217 11.55 2.64 7.54
N ILE A 218 11.23 3.88 7.90
CA ILE A 218 9.88 4.44 7.70
C ILE A 218 9.45 4.32 6.23
N GLN A 219 10.32 4.63 5.29
CA GLN A 219 10.00 4.55 3.85
C GLN A 219 9.84 3.11 3.36
N SER A 220 10.67 2.19 3.82
CA SER A 220 10.54 0.76 3.52
C SER A 220 9.19 0.26 4.02
N ASN A 221 8.84 0.56 5.27
CA ASN A 221 7.56 0.17 5.88
C ASN A 221 6.40 0.75 5.08
N CYS A 222 6.43 2.04 4.79
CA CYS A 222 5.42 2.71 3.97
C CYS A 222 5.30 2.09 2.56
N GLY A 223 6.42 1.74 1.92
CA GLY A 223 6.45 1.08 0.61
C GLY A 223 5.83 -0.32 0.65
N PHE A 224 6.21 -1.13 1.64
CA PHE A 224 5.62 -2.45 1.88
C PHE A 224 4.12 -2.36 2.14
N ILE A 225 3.69 -1.42 2.97
CA ILE A 225 2.28 -1.16 3.27
C ILE A 225 1.54 -0.87 1.96
N THR A 226 2.08 0.02 1.13
CA THR A 226 1.45 0.43 -0.14
C THR A 226 1.31 -0.73 -1.11
N ILE A 227 2.34 -1.58 -1.24
CA ILE A 227 2.31 -2.73 -2.14
C ILE A 227 1.28 -3.78 -1.69
N ILE A 228 1.19 -4.04 -0.38
CA ILE A 228 0.19 -4.97 0.17
C ILE A 228 -1.24 -4.45 -0.11
N TYR A 229 -1.50 -3.17 0.15
CA TYR A 229 -2.83 -2.59 -0.08
C TYR A 229 -3.20 -2.56 -1.57
N GLN A 230 -2.24 -2.36 -2.46
CA GLN A 230 -2.50 -2.36 -3.91
C GLN A 230 -2.83 -3.77 -4.43
N HIS A 231 -2.13 -4.80 -3.96
CA HIS A 231 -2.51 -6.18 -4.26
C HIS A 231 -3.92 -6.51 -3.73
N TYR A 232 -4.29 -6.02 -2.55
CA TYR A 232 -5.63 -6.23 -2.01
C TYR A 232 -6.72 -5.52 -2.83
N SER A 233 -6.47 -4.28 -3.29
CA SER A 233 -7.40 -3.57 -4.17
C SER A 233 -7.53 -4.22 -5.54
N ASP A 234 -6.42 -4.69 -6.13
CA ASP A 234 -6.46 -5.31 -7.46
C ASP A 234 -7.15 -6.68 -7.42
N THR A 235 -6.97 -7.43 -6.33
CA THR A 235 -7.65 -8.72 -6.13
C THR A 235 -9.16 -8.52 -5.89
N THR A 236 -9.56 -7.52 -5.11
CA THR A 236 -10.98 -7.22 -4.83
C THR A 236 -11.69 -6.62 -6.05
N VAL A 237 -11.03 -5.74 -6.80
CA VAL A 237 -11.56 -5.21 -8.07
C VAL A 237 -11.63 -6.32 -9.12
N GLY A 238 -10.67 -7.25 -9.17
CA GLY A 238 -10.72 -8.44 -10.03
C GLY A 238 -11.89 -9.38 -9.72
N VAL A 239 -12.18 -9.63 -8.44
CA VAL A 239 -13.34 -10.43 -8.02
C VAL A 239 -14.66 -9.70 -8.27
N LEU A 240 -14.73 -8.40 -8.00
CA LEU A 240 -15.94 -7.60 -8.26
C LEU A 240 -16.22 -7.44 -9.75
N THR A 241 -15.20 -7.25 -10.58
CA THR A 241 -15.37 -7.16 -12.05
C THR A 241 -15.75 -8.51 -12.64
N THR A 242 -15.15 -9.62 -12.22
CA THR A 242 -15.55 -10.96 -12.69
C THR A 242 -16.95 -11.36 -12.23
N THR A 243 -17.36 -11.04 -11.01
CA THR A 243 -18.72 -11.30 -10.51
C THR A 243 -19.77 -10.38 -11.12
N LEU A 244 -19.47 -9.10 -11.35
CA LEU A 244 -20.35 -8.20 -12.12
C LEU A 244 -20.45 -8.64 -13.58
N LEU A 245 -19.34 -9.01 -14.22
CA LEU A 245 -19.36 -9.54 -15.58
C LEU A 245 -20.17 -10.84 -15.64
N PHE A 246 -20.01 -11.79 -14.71
CA PHE A 246 -20.85 -13.00 -14.64
C PHE A 246 -22.33 -12.68 -14.40
N SER A 247 -22.65 -11.71 -13.54
CA SER A 247 -24.03 -11.26 -13.27
C SER A 247 -24.66 -10.59 -14.48
N ILE A 248 -23.90 -9.73 -15.18
CA ILE A 248 -24.34 -9.05 -16.39
C ILE A 248 -24.52 -10.07 -17.52
N PHE A 249 -23.55 -10.97 -17.73
CA PHE A 249 -23.62 -12.04 -18.73
C PHE A 249 -24.76 -13.01 -18.45
N SER A 250 -24.95 -13.44 -17.19
CA SER A 250 -26.08 -14.25 -16.73
C SER A 250 -27.43 -13.58 -17.05
N ARG A 251 -27.57 -12.28 -16.74
CA ARG A 251 -28.82 -11.53 -16.97
C ARG A 251 -29.08 -11.24 -18.44
N THR A 252 -28.05 -11.05 -19.26
CA THR A 252 -28.20 -10.91 -20.72
C THR A 252 -28.49 -12.24 -21.38
N PHE A 253 -27.84 -13.33 -20.96
CA PHE A 253 -28.07 -14.69 -21.49
C PHE A 253 -29.46 -15.21 -21.14
N LEU A 254 -29.97 -14.96 -19.92
CA LEU A 254 -31.35 -15.29 -19.51
C LEU A 254 -32.43 -14.43 -20.18
N LYS A 255 -32.10 -13.17 -20.54
CA LYS A 255 -33.01 -12.33 -21.34
C LYS A 255 -33.01 -12.75 -22.81
N PHE A 256 -31.87 -13.16 -23.34
CA PHE A 256 -31.73 -13.64 -24.71
C PHE A 256 -32.40 -15.01 -24.89
N SER A 257 -32.24 -15.94 -23.94
CA SER A 257 -32.87 -17.26 -24.01
C SER A 257 -34.40 -17.22 -23.89
N ARG A 258 -34.97 -16.17 -23.26
CA ARG A 258 -36.43 -15.97 -23.17
C ARG A 258 -37.03 -15.28 -24.38
N SER A 259 -36.28 -14.51 -25.16
CA SER A 259 -36.79 -13.80 -26.34
C SER A 259 -36.60 -14.58 -27.66
N THR A 260 -35.72 -15.58 -27.70
CA THR A 260 -35.38 -16.28 -28.97
C THR A 260 -35.88 -17.74 -29.07
N PHE A 261 -36.56 -18.28 -28.05
CA PHE A 261 -37.07 -19.66 -28.07
C PHE A 261 -38.60 -19.77 -27.97
N ALA A 262 -39.33 -18.74 -28.41
CA ALA A 262 -40.73 -18.89 -28.80
C ALA A 262 -40.79 -19.20 -30.32
N GLY A 263 -40.49 -20.45 -30.66
CA GLY A 263 -40.70 -21.00 -32.00
C GLY A 263 -39.51 -20.87 -32.95
N ILE A 264 -38.61 -21.85 -32.95
CA ILE A 264 -37.88 -22.35 -34.13
C ILE A 264 -37.39 -23.77 -33.81
N ARG A 265 -37.67 -24.72 -34.71
CA ARG A 265 -37.14 -26.10 -34.68
C ARG A 265 -35.63 -26.07 -34.94
N SER A 266 -34.91 -26.97 -34.28
CA SER A 266 -33.46 -27.19 -34.32
C SER A 266 -32.82 -27.21 -35.72
N PRO A 267 -31.60 -26.65 -35.86
CA PRO A 267 -30.59 -27.25 -36.73
C PRO A 267 -29.21 -27.45 -36.05
N LYS A 268 -28.48 -28.44 -36.57
CA LYS A 268 -27.12 -28.90 -36.20
C LYS A 268 -26.00 -27.90 -36.59
N PRO A 269 -24.76 -28.06 -36.09
CA PRO A 269 -23.82 -26.96 -35.91
C PRO A 269 -22.96 -26.72 -37.15
N GLN A 270 -23.00 -25.50 -37.69
CA GLN A 270 -21.95 -24.99 -38.57
C GLN A 270 -21.67 -23.52 -38.27
N ALA A 271 -20.38 -23.22 -38.25
CA ALA A 271 -19.77 -21.99 -37.76
C ALA A 271 -19.95 -20.80 -38.72
N PHE A 272 -19.72 -19.61 -38.16
CA PHE A 272 -19.53 -18.32 -38.83
C PHE A 272 -20.70 -17.78 -39.65
N ARG A 273 -21.44 -16.83 -39.05
CA ARG A 273 -21.90 -15.54 -39.63
C ARG A 273 -23.00 -14.94 -38.74
N THR A 274 -22.61 -14.28 -37.66
CA THR A 274 -23.51 -13.51 -36.78
C THR A 274 -22.95 -12.13 -36.41
N LEU A 275 -22.16 -11.52 -37.32
CA LEU A 275 -21.70 -10.14 -37.16
C LEU A 275 -22.55 -9.11 -37.92
N ASP A 276 -23.41 -9.53 -38.85
CA ASP A 276 -24.19 -8.59 -39.68
C ASP A 276 -25.57 -8.20 -39.10
N VAL A 277 -26.05 -8.87 -38.05
CA VAL A 277 -27.41 -8.63 -37.52
C VAL A 277 -27.43 -7.57 -36.41
N ILE A 278 -26.30 -7.29 -35.77
CA ILE A 278 -26.26 -6.33 -34.63
C ILE A 278 -26.16 -4.87 -35.11
N SER A 279 -25.88 -4.61 -36.39
CA SER A 279 -25.69 -3.24 -36.90
C SER A 279 -26.99 -2.50 -37.24
N LYS A 280 -28.17 -3.13 -37.21
CA LYS A 280 -29.40 -2.53 -37.77
C LYS A 280 -30.61 -2.44 -36.85
N THR A 281 -30.52 -2.75 -35.56
CA THR A 281 -31.66 -2.60 -34.63
C THR A 281 -31.37 -1.60 -33.50
N SER A 282 -31.77 -0.36 -33.77
CA SER A 282 -32.16 0.72 -32.84
C SER A 282 -31.37 0.90 -31.53
N LEU A 283 -30.21 1.53 -31.60
CA LEU A 283 -29.57 2.21 -30.45
C LEU A 283 -29.20 3.67 -30.76
N HIS A 284 -29.81 4.27 -31.78
CA HIS A 284 -29.49 5.64 -32.21
C HIS A 284 -30.07 6.76 -31.31
N ASP A 285 -30.97 6.47 -30.37
CA ASP A 285 -31.69 7.52 -29.62
C ASP A 285 -31.42 7.53 -28.10
N LYS A 286 -30.16 7.40 -27.66
CA LYS A 286 -29.78 7.74 -26.28
C LYS A 286 -28.57 8.67 -26.22
N PRO A 287 -28.69 9.86 -25.58
CA PRO A 287 -27.56 10.76 -25.43
C PRO A 287 -26.54 10.17 -24.45
N GLY A 288 -25.28 10.10 -24.87
CA GLY A 288 -24.15 9.61 -24.06
C GLY A 288 -23.57 8.26 -24.46
N TYR A 289 -24.03 7.64 -25.55
CA TYR A 289 -23.50 6.35 -26.02
C TYR A 289 -22.34 6.56 -27.02
N ASN A 290 -21.12 6.18 -26.64
CA ASN A 290 -19.93 6.33 -27.47
C ASN A 290 -19.58 4.98 -28.12
N SER A 291 -19.95 4.82 -29.40
CA SER A 291 -19.82 3.59 -30.20
C SER A 291 -18.39 3.04 -30.32
N HIS A 292 -17.38 3.90 -30.10
CA HIS A 292 -15.97 3.49 -30.06
C HIS A 292 -15.61 2.59 -28.87
N ILE A 293 -16.32 2.70 -27.74
CA ILE A 293 -16.01 1.91 -26.53
C ILE A 293 -16.45 0.45 -26.73
N LEU A 294 -17.58 0.19 -27.39
CA LEU A 294 -18.01 -1.18 -27.67
C LEU A 294 -17.09 -1.90 -28.66
N TYR A 295 -16.56 -1.17 -29.65
CA TYR A 295 -15.66 -1.76 -30.65
C TYR A 295 -14.31 -2.17 -30.02
N ILE A 296 -13.78 -1.36 -29.10
CA ILE A 296 -12.56 -1.67 -28.35
C ILE A 296 -12.78 -2.89 -27.43
N TRP A 297 -13.96 -3.00 -26.81
CA TRP A 297 -14.31 -4.14 -25.95
C TRP A 297 -14.52 -5.46 -26.71
N LEU A 298 -15.06 -5.41 -27.93
CA LEU A 298 -15.23 -6.60 -28.78
C LEU A 298 -13.89 -7.12 -29.34
N VAL A 299 -12.93 -6.24 -29.63
CA VAL A 299 -11.59 -6.64 -30.10
C VAL A 299 -10.78 -7.29 -28.97
N LEU A 300 -10.97 -6.87 -27.72
CA LEU A 300 -10.27 -7.44 -26.55
C LEU A 300 -10.81 -8.80 -26.07
N LEU A 301 -12.01 -9.20 -26.52
CA LEU A 301 -12.62 -10.49 -26.17
C LEU A 301 -12.30 -11.62 -27.18
N CYS A 302 -11.67 -11.28 -28.30
CA CYS A 302 -11.26 -12.24 -29.35
C CYS A 302 -9.74 -12.43 -29.48
N LEU A 303 -8.94 -11.87 -28.55
CA LEU A 303 -7.50 -12.12 -28.37
C LEU A 303 -7.27 -12.81 -27.03
#